data_AF-A0A353DH43-F1
#
_entry.id   AF-A0A353DH43-F1
#
_cell.length_a   1.000
_cell.length_b   1.000
_cell.length_c   1.000
_cell.angle_alpha   90.00
_cell.angle_beta   90.00
_cell.angle_gamma   90.00
#
_symmetry.space_group_name_H-M   'P 1'
#
loop_
_entity.id
_entity.type
_entity.pdbx_description
1 polymer ?
#
loop_
_entity_poly.entity_id
_entity_poly.type
_entity_poly.pdbx_seq_one_letter_code
_entity_poly.pdbx_strand_id
1 'polypeptide(L)'
;ALVADDTVKICQIGGELSTSAKNFARGYLEMRGIGIINVANLYGLSAIRPEKRLDLVVALKPDTDLNKVDRTGIRRKKFQVLDVEVPLIEVPVAAGRETARLIGVAALDLQLRRIGYDMADEFNKRILEQMNEGL
;
A
#
# COMPACT_ATOMS: atom_id res chain seq x y z
N ALA A 1 5.06 11.14 -1.77
CA ALA A 1 4.73 12.11 -2.82
C ALA A 1 3.50 11.62 -3.58
N LEU A 2 2.56 12.51 -3.85
CA LEU A 2 1.31 12.23 -4.57
C LEU A 2 1.57 12.03 -6.06
N VAL A 3 0.98 11.01 -6.66
CA VAL A 3 1.01 10.77 -8.10
C VAL A 3 -0.29 11.17 -8.76
N ALA A 4 -1.41 10.70 -8.20
CA ALA A 4 -2.76 10.94 -8.67
C ALA A 4 -3.74 10.79 -7.50
N ASP A 5 -4.90 11.44 -7.62
CA ASP A 5 -6.05 11.31 -6.72
C ASP A 5 -7.31 10.99 -7.57
N ASP A 6 -8.28 10.30 -6.98
CA ASP A 6 -9.54 9.83 -7.58
C ASP A 6 -9.38 8.90 -8.81
N THR A 7 -8.87 9.42 -9.93
CA THR A 7 -8.63 8.63 -11.16
C THR A 7 -7.14 8.46 -11.44
N VAL A 8 -6.70 7.21 -11.53
CA VAL A 8 -5.31 6.84 -11.87
C VAL A 8 -5.23 6.28 -13.29
N LYS A 9 -4.29 6.78 -14.11
CA LYS A 9 -3.94 6.17 -15.39
C LYS A 9 -2.87 5.10 -15.16
N ILE A 10 -3.13 3.88 -15.62
CA ILE A 10 -2.20 2.75 -15.53
C ILE A 10 -1.83 2.28 -16.94
N CYS A 11 -0.55 2.13 -17.21
CA CYS A 11 -0.01 1.57 -18.45
C CYS A 11 0.97 0.44 -18.13
N GLN A 12 1.05 -0.58 -18.98
CA GLN A 12 2.08 -1.60 -18.90
C GLN A 12 3.23 -1.29 -19.85
N ILE A 13 4.45 -1.20 -19.33
CA ILE A 13 5.67 -0.88 -20.09
C ILE A 13 6.74 -1.90 -19.68
N GLY A 14 7.20 -2.72 -20.63
CA GLY A 14 8.26 -3.71 -20.35
C GLY A 14 7.90 -4.74 -19.28
N GLY A 15 6.61 -5.08 -19.14
CA GLY A 15 6.12 -6.00 -18.10
C GLY A 15 5.88 -5.34 -16.73
N GLU A 16 6.22 -4.06 -16.56
CA GLU A 16 5.94 -3.32 -15.34
C GLU A 16 4.71 -2.41 -15.49
N LEU A 17 4.01 -2.17 -14.39
CA LEU A 17 2.88 -1.24 -14.35
C LEU A 17 3.34 0.15 -13.95
N SER A 18 3.21 1.11 -14.85
CA SER A 18 3.43 2.52 -14.58
C SER A 18 2.13 3.27 -14.33
N THR A 19 2.13 4.16 -13.34
CA THR A 19 0.96 4.92 -12.90
C THR A 19 1.22 6.42 -13.00
N SER A 20 0.20 7.18 -13.42
CA SER A 20 0.25 8.64 -13.54
C SER A 20 -1.15 9.25 -13.36
N ALA A 21 -1.21 10.55 -13.09
CA ALA A 21 -2.46 11.32 -13.13
C ALA A 21 -2.86 11.68 -14.57
N LYS A 22 -4.16 11.92 -14.79
CA LYS A 22 -4.64 12.64 -15.98
C LYS A 22 -4.08 14.07 -15.97
N ASN A 23 -3.79 14.63 -17.16
CA ASN A 23 -3.04 15.88 -17.31
C ASN A 23 -3.55 17.05 -16.45
N PHE A 24 -4.87 17.26 -16.37
CA PHE A 24 -5.44 18.38 -15.61
C PHE A 24 -5.51 18.14 -14.09
N ALA A 25 -5.50 16.88 -13.64
CA ALA A 25 -5.67 16.51 -12.23
C ALA A 25 -4.32 16.39 -11.48
N ARG A 26 -3.20 16.62 -12.15
CA ARG A 26 -1.87 16.43 -11.57
C ARG A 26 -1.62 17.39 -10.41
N GLY A 27 -1.34 16.83 -9.24
CA GLY A 27 -1.05 17.59 -8.02
C GLY A 27 -2.27 18.21 -7.34
N TYR A 28 -3.47 17.99 -7.88
CA TYR A 28 -4.72 18.36 -7.23
C TYR A 28 -5.26 17.20 -6.39
N LEU A 29 -5.90 17.54 -5.28
CA LEU A 29 -6.56 16.58 -4.39
C LEU A 29 -7.88 17.16 -3.89
N GLU A 30 -8.94 16.34 -3.89
CA GLU A 30 -10.23 16.70 -3.29
C GLU A 30 -10.23 16.33 -1.81
N MET A 31 -10.48 17.31 -0.94
CA MET A 31 -10.58 17.07 0.49
C MET A 31 -11.95 17.50 0.99
N ARG A 32 -12.80 16.52 1.30
CA ARG A 32 -14.17 16.76 1.76
C ARG A 32 -14.20 17.71 2.95
N GLY A 33 -15.03 18.76 2.84
CA GLY A 33 -15.15 19.82 3.85
C GLY A 33 -14.18 20.98 3.69
N ILE A 34 -13.15 20.86 2.83
CA ILE A 34 -12.20 21.92 2.50
C ILE A 34 -12.32 22.33 1.03
N GLY A 35 -12.45 21.36 0.12
CA GLY A 35 -12.53 21.56 -1.32
C GLY A 35 -11.28 21.04 -2.04
N ILE A 36 -11.01 21.60 -3.23
CA ILE A 36 -9.88 21.20 -4.07
C ILE A 36 -8.62 21.95 -3.64
N ILE A 37 -7.54 21.21 -3.37
CA ILE A 37 -6.24 21.77 -3.02
C ILE A 37 -5.17 21.41 -4.05
N ASN A 38 -4.11 22.22 -4.13
CA ASN A 38 -2.91 21.91 -4.90
C ASN A 38 -1.76 21.53 -3.96
N VAL A 39 -1.35 20.26 -4.00
CA VAL A 39 -0.34 19.68 -3.10
C VAL A 39 1.05 20.27 -3.35
N ALA A 40 1.39 20.62 -4.59
CA ALA A 40 2.68 21.20 -4.92
C ALA A 40 2.83 22.62 -4.37
N ASN A 41 1.76 23.41 -4.37
CA ASN A 41 1.77 24.76 -3.80
C ASN A 41 1.92 24.75 -2.27
N LEU A 42 1.40 23.72 -1.61
CA LEU A 42 1.41 23.61 -0.14
C LEU A 42 2.70 22.98 0.40
N TYR A 43 3.21 21.95 -0.27
CA TYR A 43 4.30 21.11 0.25
C TYR A 43 5.54 21.08 -0.67
N GLY A 44 5.54 21.89 -1.73
CA GLY A 44 6.61 21.97 -2.71
C GLY A 44 6.55 20.89 -3.78
N LEU A 45 7.37 21.05 -4.82
CA LEU A 45 7.43 20.13 -5.97
C LEU A 45 7.84 18.70 -5.60
N SER A 46 8.61 18.51 -4.51
CA SER A 46 9.01 17.18 -4.03
C SER A 46 7.84 16.36 -3.49
N ALA A 47 6.73 17.01 -3.13
CA ALA A 47 5.53 16.36 -2.63
C ALA A 47 4.68 15.73 -3.74
N ILE A 48 4.99 15.99 -5.01
CA ILE A 48 4.32 15.38 -6.17
C ILE A 48 5.30 14.56 -7.01
N ARG A 49 4.78 13.56 -7.72
CA ARG A 49 5.53 12.78 -8.72
C ARG A 49 4.67 12.63 -9.97
N PRO A 50 5.19 12.87 -11.18
CA PRO A 50 4.41 12.73 -12.40
C PRO A 50 4.04 11.28 -12.71
N GLU A 51 4.92 10.35 -12.32
CA GLU A 51 4.83 8.93 -12.63
C GLU A 51 5.45 8.09 -11.52
N LYS A 52 4.89 6.88 -11.29
CA LYS A 52 5.44 5.90 -10.35
C LYS A 52 5.03 4.48 -10.74
N ARG A 53 5.93 3.51 -10.57
CA ARG A 53 5.61 2.07 -10.69
C ARG A 53 4.63 1.62 -9.61
N LEU A 54 3.61 0.83 -9.98
CA LEU A 54 2.69 0.18 -9.04
C LEU A 54 3.35 -1.05 -8.43
N ASP A 55 3.63 -0.98 -7.14
CA ASP A 55 4.38 -2.00 -6.40
C ASP A 55 3.52 -2.79 -5.41
N LEU A 56 2.45 -2.16 -4.91
CA LEU A 56 1.59 -2.65 -3.85
C LEU A 56 0.19 -2.11 -4.08
N VAL A 57 -0.83 -2.96 -3.88
CA VAL A 57 -2.22 -2.54 -3.76
C VAL A 57 -2.63 -2.67 -2.30
N VAL A 58 -3.13 -1.58 -1.73
CA VAL A 58 -3.74 -1.60 -0.39
C VAL A 58 -5.23 -1.34 -0.51
N ALA A 59 -6.03 -2.35 -0.19
CA ALA A 59 -7.48 -2.24 -0.17
C ALA A 59 -7.97 -1.86 1.23
N LEU A 60 -8.59 -0.69 1.35
CA LEU A 60 -9.21 -0.26 2.59
C LEU A 60 -10.53 -1.01 2.79
N LYS A 61 -10.70 -1.64 3.96
CA LYS A 61 -11.90 -2.40 4.32
C LYS A 61 -12.67 -1.70 5.44
N PRO A 62 -14.01 -1.84 5.50
CA PRO A 62 -14.78 -1.35 6.63
C PRO A 62 -14.37 -2.03 7.94
N ASP A 63 -14.57 -1.33 9.07
CA ASP A 63 -14.30 -1.84 10.43
C ASP A 63 -14.99 -3.19 10.71
N THR A 64 -16.18 -3.41 10.16
CA THR A 64 -16.95 -4.66 10.33
C THR A 64 -16.23 -5.91 9.82
N ASP A 65 -15.20 -5.76 8.97
CA ASP A 65 -14.42 -6.87 8.42
C ASP A 65 -13.14 -7.18 9.21
N LEU A 66 -12.93 -6.57 10.38
CA LEU A 66 -11.68 -6.71 11.17
C LEU A 66 -11.31 -8.16 11.53
N ASN A 67 -12.31 -9.03 11.70
CA ASN A 67 -12.09 -10.45 12.00
C ASN A 67 -11.81 -11.29 10.75
N LYS A 68 -11.99 -10.73 9.54
CA LYS A 68 -11.76 -11.41 8.27
C LYS A 68 -10.41 -11.04 7.64
N VAL A 69 -9.75 -10.00 8.15
CA VAL A 69 -8.43 -9.57 7.69
C VAL A 69 -7.36 -10.50 8.28
N ASP A 70 -6.35 -10.83 7.47
CA ASP A 70 -5.23 -11.64 7.90
C ASP A 70 -4.45 -10.95 9.02
N ARG A 71 -4.13 -11.71 10.08
CA ARG A 71 -3.41 -11.25 11.27
C ARG A 71 -1.96 -11.72 11.31
N THR A 72 -1.62 -12.75 10.53
CA THR A 72 -0.29 -13.37 10.56
C THR A 72 0.61 -12.83 9.47
N GLY A 73 0.04 -12.30 8.38
CA GLY A 73 0.80 -11.84 7.22
C GLY A 73 1.45 -12.98 6.44
N ILE A 74 1.07 -14.22 6.73
CA ILE A 74 1.55 -15.44 6.06
C ILE A 74 0.82 -15.62 4.73
N ARG A 75 -0.48 -15.29 4.68
CA ARG A 75 -1.27 -15.50 3.46
C ARG A 75 -1.12 -14.32 2.52
N ARG A 76 -0.31 -14.54 1.48
CA ARG A 76 -0.06 -13.53 0.45
C ARG A 76 -1.21 -13.46 -0.54
N LYS A 77 -1.92 -12.33 -0.56
CA LYS A 77 -2.93 -12.04 -1.59
C LYS A 77 -2.27 -11.29 -2.74
N LYS A 78 -2.83 -11.47 -3.93
CA LYS A 78 -2.45 -10.73 -5.13
C LYS A 78 -3.68 -10.08 -5.74
N PHE A 79 -3.46 -8.99 -6.46
CA PHE A 79 -4.46 -8.28 -7.22
C PHE A 79 -3.99 -8.17 -8.67
N GLN A 80 -4.82 -8.61 -9.61
CA GLN A 80 -4.50 -8.53 -11.02
C GLN A 80 -4.83 -7.13 -11.55
N VAL A 81 -3.84 -6.48 -12.14
CA VAL A 81 -3.99 -5.20 -12.84
C VAL A 81 -3.46 -5.40 -14.25
N LEU A 82 -4.34 -5.29 -15.26
CA LEU A 82 -4.06 -5.74 -16.62
C LEU A 82 -3.61 -7.22 -16.56
N ASP A 83 -2.44 -7.53 -17.11
CA ASP A 83 -1.87 -8.89 -17.10
C ASP A 83 -0.75 -9.08 -16.05
N VAL A 84 -0.68 -8.19 -15.05
CA VAL A 84 0.36 -8.22 -14.01
C VAL A 84 -0.27 -8.44 -12.63
N GLU A 85 0.25 -9.42 -11.88
CA GLU A 85 -0.13 -9.64 -10.49
C GLU A 85 0.67 -8.75 -9.54
N VAL A 86 -0.03 -7.94 -8.74
CA VAL A 86 0.56 -7.06 -7.73
C VAL A 86 0.22 -7.57 -6.33
N PRO A 87 1.15 -7.54 -5.35
CA PRO A 87 0.82 -7.84 -3.96
C PRO A 87 -0.38 -7.02 -3.44
N LEU A 88 -1.29 -7.69 -2.75
CA LEU A 88 -2.48 -7.08 -2.15
C LEU A 88 -2.45 -7.19 -0.64
N ILE A 89 -2.63 -6.05 0.04
CA ILE A 89 -2.81 -5.96 1.48
C ILE A 89 -4.18 -5.36 1.77
N GLU A 90 -4.91 -5.93 2.71
CA GLU A 90 -6.21 -5.38 3.15
C GLU A 90 -6.01 -4.71 4.51
N VAL A 91 -6.40 -3.44 4.63
CA VAL A 91 -6.28 -2.66 5.86
C VAL A 91 -7.67 -2.23 6.31
N PRO A 92 -8.13 -2.66 7.50
CA PRO A 92 -9.41 -2.21 8.03
C PRO A 92 -9.31 -0.76 8.52
N VAL A 93 -10.30 0.05 8.17
CA VAL A 93 -10.46 1.43 8.60
C VAL A 93 -11.39 1.44 9.80
N ALA A 94 -10.81 1.72 10.98
CA ALA A 94 -11.49 1.75 12.26
C ALA A 94 -11.18 3.06 12.99
N ALA A 95 -12.12 3.55 13.80
CA ALA A 95 -11.88 4.72 14.64
C ALA A 95 -10.69 4.45 15.59
N GLY A 96 -9.80 5.44 15.74
CA GLY A 96 -8.59 5.32 16.56
C GLY A 96 -7.39 4.64 15.87
N ARG A 97 -7.52 4.19 14.61
CA ARG A 97 -6.38 3.70 13.82
C ARG A 97 -5.87 4.77 12.87
N GLU A 98 -4.56 4.98 12.87
CA GLU A 98 -3.90 5.86 11.90
C GLU A 98 -3.63 5.09 10.59
N THR A 99 -4.64 5.02 9.71
CA THR A 99 -4.57 4.26 8.45
C THR A 99 -3.36 4.63 7.59
N ALA A 100 -3.01 5.92 7.53
CA ALA A 100 -1.83 6.40 6.81
C ALA A 100 -0.53 5.74 7.31
N ARG A 101 -0.37 5.61 8.63
CA ARG A 101 0.78 4.93 9.23
C ARG A 101 0.80 3.45 8.89
N LEU A 102 -0.35 2.77 8.94
CA LEU A 102 -0.46 1.35 8.58
C LEU A 102 -0.07 1.10 7.11
N ILE A 103 -0.54 1.95 6.19
CA ILE A 103 -0.15 1.89 4.76
C ILE A 103 1.36 2.09 4.62
N GLY A 104 1.95 3.03 5.37
CA GLY A 104 3.39 3.27 5.38
C GLY A 104 4.20 2.05 5.82
N VAL A 105 3.79 1.40 6.91
CA VAL A 105 4.43 0.16 7.39
C VAL A 105 4.31 -0.96 6.37
N ALA A 106 3.14 -1.12 5.73
CA ALA A 106 2.93 -2.12 4.68
C ALA A 106 3.87 -1.92 3.47
N ALA A 107 4.12 -0.66 3.08
CA ALA A 107 5.07 -0.34 2.02
C ALA A 107 6.52 -0.66 2.42
N LEU A 108 6.90 -0.39 3.67
CA LEU A 108 8.23 -0.73 4.21
C LEU A 108 8.44 -2.26 4.31
N ASP A 109 7.44 -2.99 4.79
CA ASP A 109 7.47 -4.46 4.84
C ASP A 109 7.67 -5.06 3.44
N LEU A 110 6.98 -4.54 2.42
CA LEU A 110 7.20 -4.96 1.04
C LEU A 110 8.65 -4.70 0.57
N GLN A 111 9.24 -3.56 0.95
CA GLN A 111 10.63 -3.25 0.62
C GLN A 111 11.61 -4.22 1.30
N LEU A 112 11.38 -4.54 2.57
CA LEU A 112 12.17 -5.53 3.31
C LEU A 112 12.09 -6.92 2.67
N ARG A 113 10.89 -7.35 2.25
CA ARG A 113 10.71 -8.63 1.56
C ARG A 113 11.45 -8.69 0.23
N ARG A 114 11.52 -7.56 -0.50
CA ARG A 114 12.28 -7.49 -1.77
C ARG A 114 13.78 -7.69 -1.60
N ILE A 115 14.33 -7.37 -0.43
CA ILE A 115 15.73 -7.62 -0.09
C ILE A 115 15.94 -8.96 0.65
N GLY A 116 14.89 -9.80 0.73
CA GLY A 116 14.97 -11.16 1.28
C GLY A 116 14.57 -11.29 2.75
N TYR A 117 14.06 -10.24 3.39
CA TYR A 117 13.67 -10.25 4.79
C TYR A 117 12.15 -10.39 4.96
N ASP A 118 11.68 -11.55 5.46
CA ASP A 118 10.26 -11.80 5.75
C ASP A 118 10.03 -11.95 7.26
N MET A 119 9.44 -10.90 7.86
CA MET A 119 9.20 -10.84 9.30
C MET A 119 8.24 -11.92 9.81
N ALA A 120 7.25 -12.32 8.99
CA ALA A 120 6.29 -13.33 9.40
C ALA A 120 6.93 -14.71 9.47
N ASP A 121 7.80 -15.04 8.50
CA ASP A 121 8.55 -16.30 8.49
C ASP A 121 9.59 -16.36 9.62
N GLU A 122 10.31 -15.26 9.87
CA GLU A 122 11.25 -15.18 11.00
C GLU A 122 10.55 -15.37 12.35
N PHE A 123 9.42 -14.71 12.55
CA PHE A 123 8.65 -14.85 13.78
C PHE A 123 8.11 -16.27 13.97
N ASN A 124 7.65 -16.90 12.87
CA ASN A 124 7.19 -18.29 12.90
C ASN A 124 8.32 -19.26 13.29
N LYS A 125 9.53 -19.06 12.76
CA LYS A 125 10.71 -19.87 13.14
C LYS A 125 11.03 -19.74 14.63
N ARG A 126 11.01 -18.51 15.17
CA ARG A 126 11.24 -18.27 16.60
C ARG A 126 10.22 -18.97 17.50
N ILE A 127 8.94 -18.99 17.11
CA ILE A 127 7.91 -19.72 17.85
C ILE A 127 8.21 -21.23 17.84
N LEU A 128 8.53 -21.78 16.67
CA LEU A 128 8.82 -23.21 16.54
C LEU A 128 10.05 -23.63 17.36
N GLU A 129 11.09 -22.80 17.41
CA GLU A 129 12.27 -23.03 18.24
C GLU A 129 11.91 -23.09 19.73
N GLN A 130 11.11 -22.14 20.24
CA GLN A 130 10.67 -22.15 21.64
C GLN A 130 9.76 -23.33 21.99
N MET A 131 8.93 -23.80 21.05
CA MET A 131 8.08 -24.97 21.26
C MET A 131 8.90 -26.26 21.36
N ASN A 132 10.03 -26.35 20.64
CA ASN A 132 10.94 -27.49 20.71
C ASN A 132 11.84 -27.48 21.96
N GLU A 133 12.17 -26.31 22.51
CA GLU A 133 12.94 -26.20 23.77
C GLU A 133 12.10 -26.48 25.03
N GLY A 134 10.76 -26.42 24.92
CA GLY A 134 9.82 -26.71 26.01
C GLY A 134 9.40 -28.18 26.15
N LEU A 135 10.01 -29.09 25.36
CA LEU A 135 9.87 -30.56 25.43
C LEU A 135 11.19 -31.18 25.91
#